data_AF-A0A822GP23-F1
#
_entry.id   AF-A0A822GP23-F1
#
_cell.length_a   1.000
_cell.length_b   1.000
_cell.length_c   1.000
_cell.angle_alpha   90.00
_cell.angle_beta   90.00
_cell.angle_gamma   90.00
#
_symmetry.space_group_name_H-M   'P 1'
#
loop_
_entity.id
_entity.type
_entity.pdbx_description
1 polymer ?
#
loop_
_entity_poly.entity_id
_entity_poly.type
_entity_poly.pdbx_seq_one_letter_code
_entity_poly.pdbx_strand_id
1 'polypeptide(L)'
;PFLKELIIKNILPQQKQHSSSLITFRHLILLNLAQAHVDYAEEFLVDKNIHLPSLLNLRIKFEALEMVTKNFTNDATRLTCAKLKKLHIDDEFVQTKNFQNNSRKLNIYELAQMKS
;
A
#
# COMPACT_ATOMS: atom_id res chain seq x y z
N PRO A 1 -10.68 3.94 -16.78
CA PRO A 1 -9.35 4.58 -16.99
C PRO A 1 -8.34 3.61 -17.64
N PHE A 2 -7.67 4.01 -18.73
CA PHE A 2 -6.56 3.27 -19.36
C PHE A 2 -5.21 3.51 -18.66
N LEU A 3 -5.24 4.07 -17.46
CA LEU A 3 -4.08 4.39 -16.66
C LEU A 3 -3.36 3.09 -16.24
N LYS A 4 -2.08 2.98 -16.59
CA LYS A 4 -1.22 1.84 -16.23
C LYS A 4 -0.43 2.07 -14.95
N GLU A 5 -0.11 3.31 -14.66
CA GLU A 5 0.71 3.69 -13.51
C GLU A 5 0.09 4.89 -12.83
N LEU A 6 -0.02 4.84 -11.50
CA LEU A 6 -0.52 5.94 -10.68
C LEU A 6 0.48 6.21 -9.57
N ILE A 7 0.96 7.45 -9.51
CA ILE A 7 1.89 7.92 -8.48
C ILE A 7 1.20 9.05 -7.75
N ILE A 8 0.98 8.88 -6.45
CA ILE A 8 0.38 9.89 -5.59
C ILE A 8 1.47 10.45 -4.69
N LYS A 9 1.65 11.77 -4.76
CA LYS A 9 2.63 12.53 -3.97
C LYS A 9 1.90 13.63 -3.21
N ASN A 10 1.05 13.22 -2.28
CA ASN A 10 0.35 14.14 -1.42
C ASN A 10 0.45 13.64 0.02
N ILE A 11 1.31 14.27 0.80
CA ILE A 11 1.55 13.94 2.21
C ILE A 11 0.45 14.48 3.13
N LEU A 12 -0.42 15.35 2.62
CA LEU A 12 -1.51 15.92 3.40
C LEU A 12 -2.70 14.94 3.44
N PRO A 13 -3.48 14.97 4.53
CA PRO A 13 -4.72 14.22 4.62
C PRO A 13 -5.64 14.48 3.43
N GLN A 14 -6.32 13.43 2.99
CA GLN A 14 -7.33 13.53 1.95
C GLN A 14 -8.65 13.96 2.60
N GLN A 15 -9.35 14.91 1.98
CA GLN A 15 -10.76 15.11 2.30
C GLN A 15 -11.53 13.91 1.75
N LYS A 16 -11.94 12.99 2.64
CA LYS A 16 -12.72 11.80 2.27
C LYS A 16 -13.97 12.22 1.50
N GLN A 17 -13.94 12.07 0.18
CA GLN A 17 -15.14 12.20 -0.64
C GLN A 17 -15.78 10.81 -0.71
N HIS A 18 -16.88 10.64 0.00
CA HIS A 18 -17.72 9.45 -0.14
C HIS A 18 -18.43 9.47 -1.49
N SER A 19 -17.68 9.15 -2.54
CA SER A 19 -18.25 8.83 -3.84
C SER A 19 -18.95 7.47 -3.72
N SER A 20 -20.26 7.44 -3.94
CA SER A 20 -21.03 6.18 -4.06
C SER A 20 -20.75 5.44 -5.37
N SER A 21 -19.91 6.01 -6.24
CA SER A 21 -19.60 5.45 -7.54
C SER A 21 -18.46 4.45 -7.45
N LEU A 22 -18.67 3.26 -8.00
CA LEU A 22 -17.64 2.24 -8.17
C LEU A 22 -16.65 2.69 -9.25
N ILE A 23 -15.40 2.92 -8.86
CA ILE A 23 -14.30 3.28 -9.76
C ILE A 23 -13.43 2.04 -9.99
N THR A 24 -13.34 1.61 -11.25
CA THR A 24 -12.48 0.48 -11.64
C THR A 24 -11.28 0.96 -12.45
N PHE A 25 -10.07 0.72 -11.93
CA PHE A 25 -8.82 0.94 -12.63
C PHE A 25 -8.38 -0.35 -13.34
N ARG A 26 -9.08 -0.70 -14.41
CA ARG A 26 -8.91 -2.00 -15.10
C ARG A 26 -7.47 -2.25 -15.59
N HIS A 27 -6.74 -1.21 -15.94
CA HIS A 27 -5.41 -1.33 -16.55
C HIS A 27 -4.26 -0.92 -15.61
N LEU A 28 -4.56 -0.55 -14.36
CA LEU A 28 -3.54 -0.08 -13.43
C LEU A 28 -2.70 -1.25 -12.95
N ILE A 29 -1.41 -1.21 -13.30
CA ILE A 29 -0.42 -2.24 -13.03
C ILE A 29 0.48 -1.83 -11.85
N LEU A 30 0.74 -0.54 -11.71
CA LEU A 30 1.58 0.03 -10.67
C LEU A 30 0.85 1.13 -9.91
N LEU A 31 0.82 1.01 -8.58
CA LEU A 31 0.38 2.04 -7.66
C LEU A 31 1.53 2.42 -6.74
N ASN A 32 1.89 3.69 -6.71
CA ASN A 32 2.94 4.23 -5.85
C ASN A 32 2.38 5.27 -4.88
N LEU A 33 2.41 4.91 -3.61
CA LEU A 33 1.95 5.65 -2.45
C LEU A 33 3.10 5.97 -1.46
N ALA A 34 4.37 5.78 -1.86
CA ALA A 34 5.51 6.01 -0.97
C ALA A 34 5.57 7.44 -0.40
N GLN A 35 5.06 8.42 -1.14
CA GLN A 35 5.04 9.84 -0.77
C GLN A 35 3.60 10.33 -0.55
N ALA A 36 2.67 9.41 -0.31
CA ALA A 36 1.27 9.71 -0.06
C ALA A 36 0.94 9.60 1.43
N HIS A 37 -0.02 10.41 1.88
CA HIS A 37 -0.68 10.24 3.15
C HIS A 37 -1.38 8.87 3.20
N VAL A 38 -1.54 8.33 4.39
CA VAL A 38 -2.11 7.00 4.57
C VAL A 38 -3.58 6.88 4.14
N ASP A 39 -4.32 7.99 4.10
CA ASP A 39 -5.70 7.99 3.59
C ASP A 39 -5.79 7.43 2.16
N TYR A 40 -4.77 7.69 1.32
CA TYR A 40 -4.73 7.13 -0.03
C TYR A 40 -4.52 5.60 0.00
N ALA A 41 -3.77 5.08 0.96
CA ALA A 41 -3.67 3.63 1.12
C ALA A 41 -5.01 3.03 1.56
N GLU A 42 -5.74 3.71 2.44
CA GLU A 42 -7.10 3.29 2.86
C GLU A 42 -8.05 3.30 1.66
N GLU A 43 -8.08 4.38 0.88
CA GLU A 43 -8.92 4.53 -0.30
C GLU A 43 -8.65 3.44 -1.34
N PHE A 44 -7.38 3.20 -1.70
CA PHE A 44 -7.05 2.27 -2.79
C PHE A 44 -7.02 0.80 -2.38
N LEU A 45 -6.73 0.48 -1.12
CA LEU A 45 -6.52 -0.90 -0.66
C LEU A 45 -7.68 -1.45 0.18
N VAL A 46 -8.50 -0.58 0.79
CA VAL A 46 -9.59 -0.96 1.71
C VAL A 46 -10.96 -0.58 1.16
N ASP A 47 -11.10 0.55 0.47
CA ASP A 47 -12.41 1.00 -0.03
C ASP A 47 -12.99 0.01 -1.04
N LYS A 48 -14.25 -0.41 -0.80
CA LYS A 48 -15.01 -1.29 -1.69
C LYS A 48 -15.40 -0.62 -3.00
N ASN A 49 -15.35 0.71 -3.06
CA ASN A 49 -15.67 1.49 -4.24
C ASN A 49 -14.49 1.56 -5.23
N ILE A 50 -13.28 1.14 -4.84
CA ILE A 50 -12.13 1.10 -5.74
C ILE A 50 -11.78 -0.34 -6.09
N HIS A 51 -11.75 -0.65 -7.38
CA HIS A 51 -11.35 -1.95 -7.89
C HIS A 51 -10.08 -1.87 -8.74
N LEU A 52 -9.06 -2.63 -8.32
CA LEU A 52 -7.73 -2.67 -8.94
C LEU A 52 -7.40 -4.08 -9.48
N PRO A 53 -8.15 -4.60 -10.47
CA PRO A 53 -8.07 -6.01 -10.87
C PRO A 53 -6.72 -6.42 -11.46
N SER A 54 -5.97 -5.46 -12.01
CA SER A 54 -4.69 -5.69 -12.69
C SER A 54 -3.49 -5.18 -11.88
N LEU A 55 -3.67 -4.84 -10.60
CA LEU A 55 -2.58 -4.33 -9.79
C LEU A 55 -1.57 -5.42 -9.51
N LEU A 56 -0.34 -5.23 -9.99
CA LEU A 56 0.75 -6.19 -9.82
C LEU A 56 1.89 -5.62 -8.97
N ASN A 57 2.03 -4.30 -8.91
CA ASN A 57 3.13 -3.63 -8.21
C ASN A 57 2.56 -2.56 -7.28
N LEU A 58 2.86 -2.69 -5.99
CA LEU A 58 2.53 -1.68 -4.98
C LEU A 58 3.83 -1.13 -4.38
N ARG A 59 3.94 0.19 -4.31
CA ARG A 59 4.97 0.88 -3.54
C ARG A 59 4.31 1.71 -2.45
N ILE A 60 4.66 1.51 -1.19
CA ILE A 60 3.95 2.08 -0.03
C ILE A 60 4.89 2.15 1.19
N LYS A 61 4.63 3.07 2.13
CA LYS A 61 5.31 3.06 3.44
C LYS A 61 4.89 1.88 4.31
N PHE A 62 5.79 1.38 5.15
CA PHE A 62 5.49 0.25 6.02
C PHE A 62 4.35 0.56 6.99
N GLU A 63 4.40 1.70 7.65
CA GLU A 63 3.41 2.12 8.65
C GLU A 63 2.02 2.27 8.03
N ALA A 64 1.98 2.79 6.80
CA ALA A 64 0.74 2.90 6.04
C ALA A 64 0.16 1.52 5.71
N LEU A 65 1.00 0.59 5.27
CA LEU A 65 0.59 -0.78 4.97
C LEU A 65 0.11 -1.53 6.22
N GLU A 66 0.85 -1.43 7.32
CA GLU A 66 0.49 -2.03 8.61
C GLU A 66 -0.85 -1.49 9.10
N MET A 67 -1.08 -0.17 8.99
CA MET A 67 -2.35 0.43 9.41
C MET A 67 -3.54 -0.05 8.57
N VAL A 68 -3.46 -0.03 7.24
CA VAL A 68 -4.60 -0.42 6.39
C VAL A 68 -4.90 -1.92 6.45
N THR A 69 -3.87 -2.74 6.67
CA THR A 69 -4.01 -4.18 6.82
C THR A 69 -4.39 -4.58 8.26
N LYS A 70 -4.49 -3.64 9.20
CA LYS A 70 -4.68 -3.90 10.64
C LYS A 70 -3.68 -4.95 11.13
N ASN A 71 -2.39 -4.70 10.96
CA ASN A 71 -1.33 -5.66 11.25
C ASN A 71 -1.51 -6.99 10.48
N PHE A 72 -1.85 -6.91 9.19
CA PHE A 72 -2.07 -8.07 8.32
C PHE A 72 -3.23 -9.00 8.74
N THR A 73 -4.16 -8.53 9.57
CA THR A 73 -5.35 -9.30 9.98
C THR A 73 -6.61 -8.93 9.18
N ASN A 74 -6.56 -7.89 8.35
CA ASN A 74 -7.70 -7.41 7.58
C ASN A 74 -7.90 -8.18 6.26
N ASP A 75 -8.91 -9.04 6.24
CA ASP A 75 -9.28 -9.84 5.06
C ASP A 75 -9.65 -9.03 3.82
N ALA A 76 -10.15 -7.80 3.98
CA ALA A 76 -10.48 -6.93 2.84
C ALA A 76 -9.22 -6.61 2.01
N THR A 77 -8.11 -6.33 2.68
CA THR A 77 -6.83 -6.04 2.01
C THR A 77 -6.14 -7.29 1.46
N ARG A 78 -6.45 -8.47 2.02
CA ARG A 78 -5.84 -9.75 1.64
C ARG A 78 -6.03 -10.07 0.15
N LEU A 79 -7.22 -9.82 -0.40
CA LEU A 79 -7.52 -10.09 -1.81
C LEU A 79 -6.74 -9.18 -2.78
N THR A 80 -6.55 -7.92 -2.39
CA THR A 80 -5.76 -6.94 -3.18
C THR A 80 -4.28 -7.29 -3.09
N CYS A 81 -3.77 -7.60 -1.89
CA CYS A 81 -2.37 -7.96 -1.66
C CYS A 81 -1.98 -9.31 -2.28
N ALA A 82 -2.88 -10.31 -2.31
CA ALA A 82 -2.60 -11.64 -2.85
C ALA A 82 -2.29 -11.66 -4.36
N LYS A 83 -2.68 -10.61 -5.09
CA LYS A 83 -2.43 -10.47 -6.54
C LYS A 83 -1.12 -9.76 -6.85
N LEU A 84 -0.48 -9.16 -5.84
CA LEU A 84 0.76 -8.41 -6.03
C LEU A 84 1.90 -9.36 -6.41
N LYS A 85 2.58 -9.05 -7.50
CA LYS A 85 3.85 -9.70 -7.89
C LYS A 85 5.04 -9.03 -7.23
N LYS A 86 4.93 -7.73 -6.93
CA LYS A 86 5.98 -6.95 -6.28
C LYS A 86 5.36 -6.00 -5.25
N LEU A 87 5.92 -6.04 -4.05
CA LEU A 87 5.67 -5.06 -3.00
C LEU A 87 6.99 -4.35 -2.71
N HIS A 88 6.99 -3.03 -2.84
CA HIS A 88 8.12 -2.18 -2.46
C HIS A 88 7.73 -1.39 -1.22
N ILE A 89 8.43 -1.66 -0.13
CA ILE A 89 8.20 -0.98 1.14
C ILE A 89 9.22 0.15 1.25
N ASP A 90 8.72 1.38 1.33
CA ASP A 90 9.53 2.55 1.59
C ASP A 90 9.57 2.77 3.10
N ASP A 91 10.60 2.25 3.75
CA ASP A 91 10.86 2.60 5.14
C ASP A 91 11.48 4.01 5.17
N GLU A 92 10.75 4.98 5.70
CA GLU A 92 11.40 6.06 6.42
C GLU A 92 11.83 5.46 7.75
N PHE A 93 12.98 4.78 7.78
CA PHE A 93 13.64 4.53 9.05
C PHE A 93 13.82 5.91 9.71
N VAL A 94 12.96 6.24 10.67
CA VAL A 94 13.27 7.28 11.63
C VAL A 94 14.53 6.79 12.30
N GLN A 95 15.67 7.36 11.89
CA GLN A 95 16.94 7.17 12.58
C GLN A 95 16.75 7.67 14.00
N THR A 96 16.29 6.78 14.88
CA THR A 96 16.77 6.81 16.25
C THR A 96 18.29 6.68 16.13
N LYS A 97 19.04 7.50 16.86
CA LYS A 97 20.49 7.76 16.65
C LYS A 97 21.42 6.52 16.65
N ASN A 98 20.89 5.30 16.77
CA ASN A 98 21.61 4.05 17.01
C ASN A 98 21.28 2.90 16.04
N PHE A 99 20.93 3.13 14.76
CA PHE A 99 20.79 2.01 13.82
C PHE A 99 21.73 2.11 12.63
N GLN A 100 22.72 1.22 12.63
CA GLN A 100 23.59 0.95 11.50
C GLN A 100 22.83 0.22 10.39
N ASN A 101 23.13 0.70 9.19
CA ASN A 101 22.47 0.41 7.92
C ASN A 101 22.49 -1.08 7.57
N ASN A 102 21.32 -1.69 7.40
CA ASN A 102 21.19 -3.00 6.73
C ASN A 102 19.84 -3.06 6.00
N SER A 103 19.78 -2.44 4.82
CA SER A 103 18.65 -2.58 3.91
C SER A 103 18.58 -4.02 3.38
N ARG A 104 17.74 -4.87 3.98
CA ARG A 104 17.40 -6.18 3.44
C ARG A 104 16.01 -6.11 2.81
N LYS A 105 15.91 -6.54 1.55
CA LYS A 105 14.63 -6.86 0.91
C LYS A 105 14.05 -8.08 1.62
N LEU A 106 12.99 -7.88 2.39
CA LEU A 106 12.25 -8.96 3.01
C LEU A 106 10.98 -9.24 2.18
N ASN A 107 10.66 -10.51 2.02
CA ASN A 107 9.37 -10.91 1.47
C ASN A 107 8.32 -11.01 2.61
N ILE A 108 7.04 -11.06 2.22
CA ILE A 108 5.88 -11.01 3.13
C ILE A 108 5.88 -12.20 4.12
N TYR A 109 6.43 -13.36 3.73
CA TYR A 109 6.52 -14.53 4.62
C TYR A 109 7.61 -14.36 5.69
N GLU A 110 8.71 -13.69 5.38
CA GLU A 110 9.78 -13.43 6.34
C GLU A 110 9.34 -12.44 7.43
N LEU A 111 8.51 -11.45 7.08
CA LEU A 111 7.92 -10.51 8.04
C LEU A 111 6.98 -11.21 9.04
N ALA A 112 6.28 -12.26 8.61
CA ALA A 112 5.37 -13.02 9.48
C ALA A 112 6.12 -13.90 10.50
N GLN A 113 7.35 -14.33 10.20
CA GLN A 113 8.11 -15.26 11.05
C GLN A 113 8.97 -14.57 12.12
N MET A 114 9.24 -13.27 12.01
CA MET A 114 10.03 -12.54 13.03
C MET A 114 9.23 -12.18 14.30
N LYS A 115 7.97 -12.61 14.42
CA LYS A 115 7.11 -12.39 15.60
C LYS A 115 6.67 -13.69 16.30
N SER A 116 7.32 -14.83 16.02
CA SER A 116 7.21 -16.06 16.84
C SER A 116 8.35 -16.12 17.86
#